data_AF-A0A957ZT19-F1
#
_entry.id   AF-A0A957ZT19-F1
#
_cell.length_a   1.000
_cell.length_b   1.000
_cell.length_c   1.000
_cell.angle_alpha   90.00
_cell.angle_beta   90.00
_cell.angle_gamma   90.00
#
_symmetry.space_group_name_H-M   'P 1'
#
loop_
_entity.id
_entity.type
_entity.pdbx_description
1 polymer ?
#
loop_
_entity_poly.entity_id
_entity_poly.type
_entity_poly.pdbx_seq_one_letter_code
_entity_poly.pdbx_strand_id
1 'polypeptide(L)'
;MTTAPSDLCSELEESFAFLLAEASQLDEEERAQADLGDGWSATAVLAHVAYWDDFQRRRMEAALHGTSAAAGFRRDGVSNDERRDADRTRSFDEARHAAEAARAALIAFVRDLTPAQLETQYPEGQSVLYLGGLVRHMVQHAREHAQQIEAYCGSMRRWSKDRLRAFLVAQHENLMSSVAGLDEATLLAAEVTPGWSIRDTLVHVLAWHEHAYDLLRTWPQPTADVHAKWDWVEAGVSIDAVNVRLLEERADLDMIAIADGLMTYHRRFLRLLDAADETALTSTGVAWAANGAMSSLFYDVALHEVEHALDIWQWRHARR
;
A
#
# COMPACT_ATOMS: atom_id res chain seq x y z
N MET A 1 -26.07 -7.72 -9.00
CA MET A 1 -26.47 -6.49 -8.30
C MET A 1 -25.94 -5.34 -9.13
N THR A 2 -26.76 -4.35 -9.44
CA THR A 2 -26.34 -3.13 -10.16
C THR A 2 -25.47 -2.32 -9.19
N THR A 3 -24.22 -2.02 -9.55
CA THR A 3 -23.31 -1.23 -8.71
C THR A 3 -23.86 0.19 -8.58
N ALA A 4 -23.98 0.72 -7.36
CA ALA A 4 -24.43 2.09 -7.18
C ALA A 4 -23.29 3.07 -7.56
N PRO A 5 -23.59 4.23 -8.16
CA PRO A 5 -22.59 5.27 -8.40
C PRO A 5 -21.82 5.69 -7.14
N SER A 6 -22.47 5.65 -5.97
CA SER A 6 -21.84 5.91 -4.67
C SER A 6 -20.71 4.94 -4.37
N ASP A 7 -20.90 3.65 -4.64
CA ASP A 7 -19.91 2.61 -4.36
C ASP A 7 -18.65 2.83 -5.22
N LEU A 8 -18.85 3.14 -6.51
CA LEU A 8 -17.75 3.48 -7.42
C LEU A 8 -17.04 4.78 -7.03
N CYS A 9 -17.74 5.78 -6.49
CA CYS A 9 -17.12 6.99 -5.99
C CYS A 9 -16.19 6.66 -4.81
N SER A 10 -16.65 5.87 -3.84
CA SER A 10 -15.83 5.43 -2.71
C SER A 10 -14.62 4.63 -3.17
N GLU A 11 -14.78 3.68 -4.10
CA GLU A 11 -13.65 2.92 -4.66
C GLU A 11 -12.63 3.82 -5.40
N LEU A 12 -13.08 4.85 -6.12
CA LEU A 12 -12.21 5.83 -6.79
C LEU A 12 -11.45 6.70 -5.79
N GLU A 13 -12.09 7.10 -4.69
CA GLU A 13 -11.50 7.87 -3.60
C GLU A 13 -10.43 7.04 -2.87
N GLU A 14 -10.78 5.83 -2.46
CA GLU A 14 -9.89 4.90 -1.75
C GLU A 14 -8.67 4.51 -2.60
N SER A 15 -8.89 4.11 -3.87
CA SER A 15 -7.78 3.71 -4.76
C SER A 15 -6.80 4.84 -5.02
N PHE A 16 -7.29 6.08 -5.14
CA PHE A 16 -6.43 7.25 -5.36
C PHE A 16 -5.74 7.72 -4.08
N ALA A 17 -6.43 7.68 -2.93
CA ALA A 17 -5.82 7.96 -1.64
C ALA A 17 -4.66 6.99 -1.35
N PHE A 18 -4.82 5.71 -1.69
CA PHE A 18 -3.76 4.71 -1.58
C PHE A 18 -2.56 5.05 -2.47
N LEU A 19 -2.79 5.40 -3.74
CA LEU A 19 -1.72 5.85 -4.65
C LEU A 19 -0.94 7.05 -4.10
N LEU A 20 -1.63 8.06 -3.55
CA LEU A 20 -0.99 9.22 -2.96
C LEU A 20 -0.21 8.88 -1.68
N ALA A 21 -0.73 7.97 -0.85
CA ALA A 21 -0.04 7.49 0.34
C ALA A 21 1.28 6.82 -0.03
N GLU A 22 1.27 5.89 -1.00
CA GLU A 22 2.49 5.23 -1.50
C GLU A 22 3.50 6.23 -2.07
N ALA A 23 3.04 7.17 -2.91
CA ALA A 23 3.91 8.20 -3.48
C ALA A 23 4.51 9.13 -2.39
N SER A 24 3.83 9.31 -1.27
CA SER A 24 4.30 10.16 -0.17
C SER A 24 5.46 9.55 0.62
N GLN A 25 5.65 8.23 0.56
CA GLN A 25 6.75 7.50 1.20
C GLN A 25 8.12 7.75 0.54
N LEU A 26 8.11 8.29 -0.68
CA LEU A 26 9.30 8.64 -1.44
C LEU A 26 9.79 10.03 -1.04
N ASP A 27 11.10 10.22 -0.95
CA ASP A 27 11.69 11.55 -0.81
C ASP A 27 11.63 12.35 -2.13
N GLU A 28 12.05 13.63 -2.10
CA GLU A 28 11.98 14.52 -3.26
C GLU A 28 12.78 14.00 -4.46
N GLU A 29 13.96 13.43 -4.23
CA GLU A 29 14.82 12.88 -5.28
C GLU A 29 14.20 11.60 -5.84
N GLU A 30 13.74 10.70 -4.97
CA GLU A 30 13.07 9.45 -5.34
C GLU A 30 11.81 9.72 -6.17
N ARG A 31 10.98 10.70 -5.81
CA ARG A 31 9.77 11.04 -6.57
C ARG A 31 10.06 11.37 -8.04
N ALA A 32 11.19 12.02 -8.31
CA ALA A 32 11.58 12.44 -9.64
C ALA A 32 12.40 11.37 -10.40
N GLN A 33 13.25 10.61 -9.68
CA GLN A 33 14.30 9.79 -10.29
C GLN A 33 14.16 8.28 -10.04
N ALA A 34 13.30 7.84 -9.11
CA ALA A 34 13.09 6.41 -8.87
C ALA A 34 12.67 5.71 -10.18
N ASP A 35 13.34 4.59 -10.49
CA ASP A 35 12.93 3.72 -11.58
C ASP A 35 11.97 2.65 -11.06
N LEU A 36 10.68 2.94 -11.19
CA LEU A 36 9.58 2.04 -10.88
C LEU A 36 9.46 0.87 -11.89
N GLY A 37 10.35 0.81 -12.89
CA GLY A 37 10.35 -0.10 -14.02
C GLY A 37 10.16 0.66 -15.32
N ASP A 38 10.88 0.26 -16.38
CA ASP A 38 10.80 0.85 -17.72
C ASP A 38 10.93 2.40 -17.73
N GLY A 39 11.71 2.96 -16.80
CA GLY A 39 12.00 4.40 -16.72
C GLY A 39 10.88 5.27 -16.16
N TRP A 40 9.87 4.67 -15.52
CA TRP A 40 8.78 5.39 -14.87
C TRP A 40 9.18 5.90 -13.49
N SER A 41 9.00 7.20 -13.23
CA SER A 41 9.08 7.78 -11.89
C SER A 41 7.71 7.95 -11.25
N ALA A 42 7.65 8.17 -9.94
CA ALA A 42 6.38 8.43 -9.26
C ALA A 42 5.69 9.70 -9.79
N THR A 43 6.46 10.75 -10.11
CA THR A 43 5.94 11.94 -10.78
C THR A 43 5.29 11.61 -12.13
N ALA A 44 5.96 10.80 -12.96
CA ALA A 44 5.43 10.38 -14.26
C ALA A 44 4.17 9.51 -14.11
N VAL A 45 4.13 8.64 -13.10
CA VAL A 45 2.95 7.83 -12.76
C VAL A 45 1.76 8.71 -12.37
N LEU A 46 1.94 9.71 -11.51
CA LEU A 46 0.85 10.63 -11.15
C LEU A 46 0.33 11.42 -12.35
N ALA A 47 1.23 11.93 -13.20
CA ALA A 47 0.84 12.64 -14.41
C ALA A 47 0.10 11.71 -15.40
N HIS A 48 0.50 10.46 -15.49
CA HIS A 48 -0.16 9.43 -16.29
C HIS A 48 -1.58 9.11 -15.78
N VAL A 49 -1.75 8.93 -14.47
CA VAL A 49 -3.07 8.73 -13.85
C VAL A 49 -3.96 9.95 -14.10
N ALA A 50 -3.43 11.17 -13.90
CA ALA A 50 -4.16 12.41 -14.18
C ALA A 50 -4.68 12.46 -15.63
N TYR A 51 -3.83 12.10 -16.58
CA TYR A 51 -4.21 12.07 -17.99
C TYR A 51 -5.33 11.05 -18.27
N TRP A 52 -5.20 9.83 -17.74
CA TRP A 52 -6.18 8.77 -18.02
C TRP A 52 -7.52 8.99 -17.32
N ASP A 53 -7.53 9.54 -16.11
CA ASP A 53 -8.76 9.95 -15.43
C ASP A 53 -9.52 10.99 -16.26
N ASP A 54 -8.84 12.04 -16.72
CA ASP A 54 -9.46 13.07 -17.56
C ASP A 54 -9.91 12.52 -18.93
N PHE A 55 -9.06 11.71 -19.58
CA PHE A 55 -9.38 11.12 -20.87
C PHE A 55 -10.62 10.21 -20.81
N GLN A 56 -10.68 9.29 -19.84
CA GLN A 56 -11.81 8.38 -19.71
C GLN A 56 -13.09 9.13 -19.28
N ARG A 57 -12.98 10.15 -18.42
CA ARG A 57 -14.11 11.04 -18.10
C ARG A 57 -14.70 11.67 -19.37
N ARG A 58 -13.88 12.38 -20.16
CA ARG A 58 -14.35 13.04 -21.40
C ARG A 58 -14.92 12.04 -22.41
N ARG A 59 -14.34 10.85 -22.49
CA ARG A 59 -14.85 9.77 -23.33
C ARG A 59 -16.23 9.30 -22.91
N MET A 60 -16.44 9.06 -21.62
CA MET A 60 -17.74 8.65 -21.09
C MET A 60 -18.80 9.76 -21.26
N GLU A 61 -18.42 11.02 -21.05
CA GLU A 61 -19.28 12.17 -21.36
C GLU A 61 -19.68 12.19 -22.84
N ALA A 62 -18.74 11.98 -23.75
CA ALA A 62 -19.03 11.93 -25.18
C ALA A 62 -19.95 10.75 -25.55
N ALA A 63 -19.81 9.62 -24.87
CA ALA A 63 -20.70 8.47 -25.07
C ALA A 63 -22.14 8.76 -24.64
N LEU A 64 -22.33 9.42 -23.49
CA LEU A 64 -23.67 9.82 -23.02
C LEU A 64 -24.35 10.83 -23.94
N HIS A 65 -23.57 11.70 -24.59
CA HIS A 65 -24.09 12.65 -25.57
C HIS A 65 -24.24 12.08 -26.99
N GLY A 66 -23.91 10.79 -27.20
CA GLY A 66 -24.03 10.12 -28.50
C GLY A 66 -22.92 10.47 -29.50
N THR A 67 -21.89 11.21 -29.09
CA THR A 67 -20.82 11.71 -29.98
C THR A 67 -19.80 10.62 -30.33
N SER A 68 -19.66 9.57 -29.52
CA SER A 68 -18.71 8.46 -29.76
C SER A 68 -19.23 7.39 -30.73
N ALA A 69 -20.54 7.37 -31.04
CA ALA A 69 -21.22 6.22 -31.62
C ALA A 69 -20.83 5.85 -33.07
N ALA A 70 -20.18 6.76 -33.82
CA ALA A 70 -19.86 6.54 -35.24
C ALA A 70 -18.37 6.58 -35.58
N ALA A 71 -17.54 7.31 -34.84
CA ALA A 71 -16.11 7.50 -35.14
C ALA A 71 -15.18 7.14 -33.97
N GLY A 72 -15.73 6.72 -32.83
CA GLY A 72 -14.97 6.57 -31.59
C GLY A 72 -14.61 7.92 -30.96
N PHE A 73 -14.24 7.90 -29.68
CA PHE A 73 -13.70 9.06 -29.01
C PHE A 73 -12.22 9.19 -29.37
N ARG A 74 -11.83 10.31 -29.99
CA ARG A 74 -10.48 10.48 -30.53
C ARG A 74 -9.46 10.49 -29.40
N ARG A 75 -8.59 9.48 -29.39
CA ARG A 75 -7.36 9.47 -28.60
C ARG A 75 -6.28 10.28 -29.32
N ASP A 76 -5.60 11.16 -28.59
CA ASP A 76 -4.38 11.79 -29.07
C ASP A 76 -3.38 10.66 -29.36
N GLY A 77 -2.79 10.60 -30.55
CA GLY A 77 -1.92 9.48 -30.98
C GLY A 77 -0.62 9.30 -30.17
N VAL A 78 -0.49 10.02 -29.06
CA VAL A 78 0.63 9.99 -28.13
C VAL A 78 0.58 8.70 -27.29
N SER A 79 1.67 7.95 -27.37
CA SER A 79 1.93 6.75 -26.57
C SER A 79 2.13 7.08 -25.09
N ASN A 80 2.07 6.05 -24.23
CA ASN A 80 2.36 6.24 -22.81
C ASN A 80 3.83 6.61 -22.58
N ASP A 81 4.75 6.06 -23.38
CA ASP A 81 6.19 6.39 -23.32
C ASP A 81 6.46 7.85 -23.68
N GLU A 82 5.83 8.36 -24.74
CA GLU A 82 5.96 9.78 -25.12
C GLU A 82 5.39 10.70 -24.04
N ARG A 83 4.31 10.31 -23.35
CA ARG A 83 3.76 11.07 -22.22
C ARG A 83 4.70 11.05 -21.01
N ARG A 84 5.19 9.87 -20.63
CA ARG A 84 6.20 9.71 -19.57
C ARG A 84 7.41 10.62 -19.84
N ASP A 85 7.90 10.62 -21.08
CA ASP A 85 9.05 11.41 -21.48
C ASP A 85 8.78 12.92 -21.44
N ALA A 86 7.56 13.35 -21.76
CA ALA A 86 7.13 14.74 -21.64
C ALA A 86 6.99 15.20 -20.17
N ASP A 87 6.58 14.31 -19.27
CA ASP A 87 6.41 14.61 -17.85
C ASP A 87 7.72 14.56 -17.04
N ARG A 88 8.87 14.19 -17.65
CA ARG A 88 10.18 14.13 -16.97
C ARG A 88 10.62 15.45 -16.34
N THR A 89 10.19 16.58 -16.89
CA THR A 89 10.56 17.92 -16.38
C THR A 89 9.51 18.50 -15.44
N ARG A 90 8.40 17.81 -15.24
CA ARG A 90 7.30 18.25 -14.38
C ARG A 90 7.68 18.08 -12.92
N SER A 91 7.29 19.02 -12.07
CA SER A 91 7.46 18.85 -10.64
C SER A 91 6.45 17.84 -10.07
N PHE A 92 6.81 17.20 -8.97
CA PHE A 92 5.91 16.28 -8.27
C PHE A 92 4.61 16.97 -7.85
N ASP A 93 4.69 18.21 -7.33
CA ASP A 93 3.50 18.95 -6.90
C ASP A 93 2.57 19.31 -8.06
N GLU A 94 3.10 19.67 -9.23
CA GLU A 94 2.28 19.92 -10.43
C GLU A 94 1.62 18.65 -10.95
N ALA A 95 2.29 17.49 -10.85
CA ALA A 95 1.72 16.20 -11.22
C ALA A 95 0.63 15.77 -10.23
N ARG A 96 0.91 15.87 -8.93
CA ARG A 96 -0.04 15.59 -7.85
C ARG A 96 -1.29 16.44 -7.95
N HIS A 97 -1.15 17.76 -8.08
CA HIS A 97 -2.29 18.66 -8.17
C HIS A 97 -3.17 18.37 -9.39
N ALA A 98 -2.56 18.05 -10.54
CA ALA A 98 -3.32 17.66 -11.72
C ALA A 98 -4.02 16.31 -11.55
N ALA A 99 -3.39 15.34 -10.89
CA ALA A 99 -4.00 14.05 -10.58
C ALA A 99 -5.19 14.21 -9.63
N GLU A 100 -5.04 15.00 -8.56
CA GLU A 100 -6.12 15.35 -7.63
C GLU A 100 -7.30 16.02 -8.36
N ALA A 101 -7.02 16.99 -9.22
CA ALA A 101 -8.05 17.68 -9.99
C ALA A 101 -8.77 16.74 -10.99
N ALA A 102 -8.03 15.89 -11.71
CA ALA A 102 -8.59 14.95 -12.66
C ALA A 102 -9.45 13.87 -11.96
N ARG A 103 -8.96 13.32 -10.84
CA ARG A 103 -9.70 12.34 -10.02
C ARG A 103 -10.96 12.96 -9.44
N ALA A 104 -10.89 14.18 -8.89
CA ALA A 104 -12.06 14.89 -8.37
C ALA A 104 -13.12 15.13 -9.47
N ALA A 105 -12.68 15.50 -10.68
CA ALA A 105 -13.58 15.68 -11.82
C ALA A 105 -14.23 14.36 -12.27
N LEU A 106 -13.47 13.25 -12.28
CA LEU A 106 -13.99 11.93 -12.59
C LEU A 106 -15.02 11.48 -11.53
N ILE A 107 -14.73 11.66 -10.24
CA ILE A 107 -15.66 11.34 -9.15
C ILE A 107 -16.94 12.17 -9.27
N ALA A 108 -16.83 13.49 -9.52
CA ALA A 108 -17.99 14.35 -9.71
C ALA A 108 -18.85 13.87 -10.89
N PHE A 109 -18.23 13.51 -12.01
CA PHE A 109 -18.93 12.93 -13.15
C PHE A 109 -19.66 11.63 -12.78
N VAL A 110 -18.99 10.69 -12.11
CA VAL A 110 -19.58 9.39 -11.72
C VAL A 110 -20.74 9.58 -10.75
N ARG A 111 -20.61 10.51 -9.80
CA ARG A 111 -21.65 10.83 -8.81
C ARG A 111 -22.96 11.27 -9.45
N ASP A 112 -22.90 11.96 -10.58
CA ASP A 112 -24.07 12.46 -11.31
C ASP A 112 -24.70 11.41 -12.24
N LEU A 113 -24.10 10.22 -12.37
CA LEU A 113 -24.67 9.12 -13.16
C LEU A 113 -25.79 8.39 -12.41
N THR A 114 -26.76 7.91 -13.16
CA THR A 114 -27.74 6.93 -12.69
C THR A 114 -27.19 5.50 -12.86
N PRO A 115 -27.70 4.51 -12.11
CA PRO A 115 -27.34 3.10 -12.34
C PRO A 115 -27.58 2.65 -13.78
N ALA A 116 -28.64 3.14 -14.45
CA ALA A 116 -28.90 2.84 -15.85
C ALA A 116 -27.85 3.42 -16.81
N GLN A 117 -27.31 4.61 -16.50
CA GLN A 117 -26.22 5.20 -17.29
C GLN A 117 -24.91 4.43 -17.13
N LEU A 118 -24.63 3.86 -15.96
CA LEU A 118 -23.45 2.99 -15.77
C LEU A 118 -23.50 1.73 -16.66
N GLU A 119 -24.69 1.21 -16.92
CA GLU A 119 -24.91 0.08 -17.83
C GLU A 119 -24.91 0.48 -19.32
N THR A 120 -24.76 1.77 -19.64
CA THR A 120 -24.76 2.23 -21.03
C THR A 120 -23.56 1.67 -21.78
N GLN A 121 -23.86 0.92 -22.84
CA GLN A 121 -22.89 0.39 -23.78
C GLN A 121 -22.74 1.32 -24.98
N TYR A 122 -21.53 1.43 -25.50
CA TYR A 122 -21.26 2.15 -26.73
C TYR A 122 -20.14 1.49 -27.53
N PRO A 123 -20.20 1.55 -28.87
CA PRO A 123 -19.16 1.02 -29.73
C PRO A 123 -17.91 1.91 -29.66
N GLU A 124 -16.74 1.28 -29.63
CA GLU A 124 -15.45 1.94 -29.83
C GLU A 124 -14.59 1.08 -30.76
N GLY A 125 -14.46 1.52 -32.02
CA GLY A 125 -13.78 0.72 -33.03
C GLY A 125 -14.44 -0.65 -33.21
N GLN A 126 -13.70 -1.72 -32.93
CA GLN A 126 -14.20 -3.10 -32.99
C GLN A 126 -14.70 -3.63 -31.64
N SER A 127 -14.62 -2.84 -30.57
CA SER A 127 -15.00 -3.26 -29.21
C SER A 127 -16.32 -2.60 -28.79
N VAL A 128 -17.00 -3.23 -27.83
CA VAL A 128 -18.10 -2.61 -27.09
C VAL A 128 -17.61 -2.36 -25.67
N LEU A 129 -17.75 -1.12 -25.23
CA LEU A 129 -17.43 -0.71 -23.86
C LEU A 129 -18.69 -0.32 -23.14
N TYR A 130 -18.62 -0.25 -21.81
CA TYR A 130 -19.69 0.27 -21.00
C TYR A 130 -19.12 1.10 -19.85
N LEU A 131 -19.87 2.11 -19.42
CA LEU A 131 -19.38 3.15 -18.51
C LEU A 131 -18.90 2.58 -17.18
N GLY A 132 -19.69 1.74 -16.53
CA GLY A 132 -19.32 1.13 -15.25
C GLY A 132 -18.04 0.29 -15.32
N GLY A 133 -17.76 -0.33 -16.47
CA GLY A 133 -16.52 -1.09 -16.70
C GLY A 133 -15.30 -0.18 -16.78
N LEU A 134 -15.44 0.99 -17.40
CA LEU A 134 -14.37 1.99 -17.47
C LEU A 134 -14.08 2.62 -16.12
N VAL A 135 -15.11 2.91 -15.32
CA VAL A 135 -14.91 3.44 -13.96
C VAL A 135 -14.17 2.42 -13.09
N ARG A 136 -14.58 1.15 -13.12
CA ARG A 136 -13.85 0.07 -12.42
C ARG A 136 -12.42 -0.11 -12.90
N HIS A 137 -12.19 0.05 -14.21
CA HIS A 137 -10.84 0.05 -14.74
C HIS A 137 -10.00 1.19 -14.15
N MET A 138 -10.57 2.39 -13.95
CA MET A 138 -9.83 3.50 -13.33
C MET A 138 -9.57 3.33 -11.83
N VAL A 139 -10.42 2.61 -11.12
CA VAL A 139 -10.15 2.15 -9.75
C VAL A 139 -8.94 1.21 -9.76
N GLN A 140 -8.99 0.19 -10.61
CA GLN A 140 -7.93 -0.81 -10.72
C GLN A 140 -6.60 -0.19 -11.18
N HIS A 141 -6.64 0.74 -12.12
CA HIS A 141 -5.47 1.43 -12.66
C HIS A 141 -4.69 2.21 -11.58
N ALA A 142 -5.40 2.93 -10.70
CA ALA A 142 -4.76 3.60 -9.57
C ALA A 142 -4.14 2.60 -8.57
N ARG A 143 -4.83 1.47 -8.31
CA ARG A 143 -4.30 0.39 -7.46
C ARG A 143 -3.04 -0.26 -8.03
N GLU A 144 -3.02 -0.54 -9.33
CA GLU A 144 -1.85 -1.10 -10.02
C GLU A 144 -0.62 -0.21 -9.90
N HIS A 145 -0.80 1.10 -10.04
CA HIS A 145 0.30 2.05 -9.87
C HIS A 145 0.71 2.26 -8.41
N ALA A 146 -0.22 2.18 -7.46
CA ALA A 146 0.12 2.17 -6.04
C ALA A 146 0.99 0.94 -5.71
N GLN A 147 0.59 -0.25 -6.15
CA GLN A 147 1.36 -1.49 -6.02
C GLN A 147 2.73 -1.41 -6.71
N GLN A 148 2.83 -0.71 -7.84
CA GLN A 148 4.11 -0.48 -8.51
C GLN A 148 5.07 0.35 -7.64
N ILE A 149 4.57 1.39 -6.98
CA ILE A 149 5.36 2.24 -6.06
C ILE A 149 5.72 1.46 -4.80
N GLU A 150 4.77 0.74 -4.21
CA GLU A 150 4.97 -0.14 -3.05
C GLU A 150 6.07 -1.17 -3.34
N ALA A 151 5.98 -1.85 -4.48
CA ALA A 151 6.98 -2.82 -4.91
C ALA A 151 8.38 -2.19 -5.08
N TYR A 152 8.47 -0.95 -5.56
CA TYR A 152 9.73 -0.21 -5.57
C TYR A 152 10.23 0.07 -4.15
N CYS A 153 9.34 0.55 -3.26
CA CYS A 153 9.66 0.92 -1.89
C CYS A 153 10.29 -0.21 -1.08
N GLY A 154 9.85 -1.45 -1.28
CA GLY A 154 10.44 -2.63 -0.64
C GLY A 154 11.63 -3.26 -1.37
N SER A 155 11.96 -2.82 -2.59
CA SER A 155 12.93 -3.51 -3.44
C SER A 155 14.38 -3.08 -3.22
N MET A 156 15.29 -3.98 -3.62
CA MET A 156 16.73 -3.67 -3.74
C MET A 156 17.07 -2.62 -4.83
N ARG A 157 16.10 -2.14 -5.61
CA ARG A 157 16.29 -0.97 -6.49
C ARG A 157 16.36 0.34 -5.69
N ARG A 158 15.61 0.41 -4.58
CA ARG A 158 15.66 1.53 -3.64
C ARG A 158 16.78 1.35 -2.62
N TRP A 159 16.93 0.13 -2.13
CA TRP A 159 17.82 -0.16 -1.01
C TRP A 159 19.13 -0.81 -1.43
N SER A 160 20.23 -0.37 -0.83
CA SER A 160 21.36 -1.28 -0.59
C SER A 160 21.07 -2.12 0.65
N LYS A 161 21.73 -3.28 0.78
CA LYS A 161 21.59 -4.13 1.96
C LYS A 161 21.89 -3.37 3.26
N ASP A 162 22.95 -2.55 3.26
CA ASP A 162 23.34 -1.73 4.41
C ASP A 162 22.29 -0.66 4.74
N ARG A 163 21.68 -0.02 3.73
CA ARG A 163 20.62 0.97 3.95
C ARG A 163 19.34 0.32 4.48
N LEU A 164 18.94 -0.83 3.95
CA LEU A 164 17.78 -1.58 4.46
C LEU A 164 18.02 -2.03 5.90
N ARG A 165 19.23 -2.50 6.21
CA ARG A 165 19.64 -2.87 7.56
C ARG A 165 19.58 -1.68 8.52
N ALA A 166 20.10 -0.52 8.11
CA ALA A 166 20.04 0.70 8.91
C ALA A 166 18.61 1.16 9.14
N PHE A 167 17.75 1.03 8.12
CA PHE A 167 16.32 1.34 8.23
C PHE A 167 15.62 0.45 9.26
N LEU A 168 15.80 -0.88 9.21
CA LEU A 168 15.28 -1.82 10.22
C LEU A 168 15.71 -1.46 11.65
N VAL A 169 16.98 -1.09 11.85
CA VAL A 169 17.48 -0.68 13.17
C VAL A 169 16.78 0.59 13.63
N ALA A 170 16.69 1.61 12.75
CA ALA A 170 16.10 2.89 13.09
C ALA A 170 14.60 2.76 13.46
N GLN A 171 13.84 1.93 12.75
CA GLN A 171 12.41 1.77 13.03
C GLN A 171 12.15 0.98 14.31
N HIS A 172 12.97 -0.02 14.60
CA HIS A 172 12.90 -0.73 15.88
C HIS A 172 13.21 0.21 17.05
N GLU A 173 14.26 1.02 16.93
CA GLU A 173 14.61 2.04 17.91
C GLU A 173 13.49 3.09 18.08
N ASN A 174 12.81 3.48 17.00
CA ASN A 174 11.67 4.39 17.03
C ASN A 174 10.49 3.79 17.83
N LEU A 175 10.12 2.53 17.54
CA LEU A 175 9.07 1.82 18.29
C LEU A 175 9.41 1.74 19.77
N MET A 176 10.62 1.30 20.12
CA MET A 176 11.03 1.21 21.52
C MET A 176 11.12 2.58 22.20
N SER A 177 11.49 3.63 21.47
CA SER A 177 11.51 5.00 21.97
C SER A 177 10.12 5.57 22.23
N SER A 178 9.11 5.16 21.45
CA SER A 178 7.72 5.62 21.61
C SER A 178 7.14 5.27 22.99
N VAL A 179 7.55 4.13 23.54
CA VAL A 179 7.13 3.65 24.87
C VAL A 179 8.09 4.01 26.00
N ALA A 180 9.26 4.56 25.68
CA ALA A 180 10.25 4.94 26.68
C ALA A 180 9.68 5.97 27.67
N GLY A 181 9.93 5.71 28.96
CA GLY A 181 9.52 6.56 30.07
C GLY A 181 8.03 6.51 30.42
N LEU A 182 7.23 5.65 29.79
CA LEU A 182 5.87 5.37 30.24
C LEU A 182 5.89 4.41 31.43
N ASP A 183 4.97 4.59 32.37
CA ASP A 183 4.75 3.62 33.43
C ASP A 183 3.82 2.49 32.99
N GLU A 184 3.84 1.39 33.73
CA GLU A 184 3.05 0.19 33.42
C GLU A 184 1.55 0.46 33.41
N ALA A 185 1.05 1.30 34.33
CA ALA A 185 -0.35 1.70 34.36
C ALA A 185 -0.77 2.40 33.05
N THR A 186 0.09 3.25 32.49
CA THR A 186 -0.14 3.89 31.20
C THR A 186 -0.10 2.87 30.08
N LEU A 187 0.89 1.97 30.05
CA LEU A 187 1.02 0.96 29.01
C LEU A 187 -0.23 0.07 28.90
N LEU A 188 -0.87 -0.23 30.03
CA LEU A 188 -2.07 -1.08 30.10
C LEU A 188 -3.39 -0.33 29.85
N ALA A 189 -3.45 0.98 30.11
CA ALA A 189 -4.71 1.74 30.07
C ALA A 189 -4.83 2.71 28.88
N ALA A 190 -3.70 3.11 28.29
CA ALA A 190 -3.70 4.09 27.20
C ALA A 190 -4.14 3.45 25.90
N GLU A 191 -5.34 3.80 25.43
CA GLU A 191 -5.86 3.41 24.14
C GLU A 191 -5.22 4.28 23.04
N VAL A 192 -4.37 3.67 22.20
CA VAL A 192 -3.67 4.34 21.08
C VAL A 192 -4.27 3.99 19.73
N THR A 193 -4.87 2.81 19.64
CA THR A 193 -5.69 2.35 18.51
C THR A 193 -7.07 2.01 19.09
N PRO A 194 -8.19 2.29 18.41
CA PRO A 194 -9.53 2.03 18.95
C PRO A 194 -9.68 0.62 19.53
N GLY A 195 -9.92 0.53 20.84
CA GLY A 195 -10.05 -0.71 21.60
C GLY A 195 -8.75 -1.41 22.03
N TRP A 196 -7.57 -0.90 21.68
CA TRP A 196 -6.27 -1.50 22.03
C TRP A 196 -5.42 -0.58 22.90
N SER A 197 -4.93 -1.13 24.01
CA SER A 197 -3.91 -0.46 24.83
C SER A 197 -2.55 -0.44 24.12
N ILE A 198 -1.60 0.38 24.57
CA ILE A 198 -0.20 0.31 24.10
C ILE A 198 0.35 -1.11 24.23
N ARG A 199 0.04 -1.80 25.33
CA ARG A 199 0.42 -3.20 25.54
C ARG A 199 -0.17 -4.12 24.47
N ASP A 200 -1.44 -3.96 24.12
CA ASP A 200 -2.08 -4.78 23.07
C ASP A 200 -1.49 -4.50 21.69
N THR A 201 -1.23 -3.23 21.37
CA THR A 201 -0.52 -2.85 20.14
C THR A 201 0.85 -3.52 20.07
N LEU A 202 1.64 -3.53 21.14
CA LEU A 202 2.96 -4.19 21.15
C LEU A 202 2.88 -5.72 21.06
N VAL A 203 1.85 -6.34 21.66
CA VAL A 203 1.58 -7.78 21.49
C VAL A 203 1.25 -8.09 20.03
N HIS A 204 0.45 -7.25 19.39
CA HIS A 204 0.13 -7.36 17.96
C HIS A 204 1.42 -7.27 17.12
N VAL A 205 2.28 -6.27 17.34
CA VAL A 205 3.57 -6.17 16.64
C VAL A 205 4.43 -7.42 16.84
N LEU A 206 4.54 -7.91 18.08
CA LEU A 206 5.30 -9.12 18.39
C LEU A 206 4.76 -10.33 17.62
N ALA A 207 3.44 -10.52 17.57
CA ALA A 207 2.83 -11.64 16.87
C ALA A 207 3.12 -11.61 15.34
N TRP A 208 3.05 -10.44 14.72
CA TRP A 208 3.38 -10.29 13.30
C TRP A 208 4.87 -10.45 13.02
N HIS A 209 5.75 -10.05 13.95
CA HIS A 209 7.19 -10.35 13.86
C HIS A 209 7.46 -11.86 13.91
N GLU A 210 6.74 -12.61 14.76
CA GLU A 210 6.86 -14.06 14.81
C GLU A 210 6.49 -14.69 13.47
N HIS A 211 5.39 -14.23 12.86
CA HIS A 211 4.94 -14.70 11.56
C HIS A 211 5.95 -14.36 10.45
N ALA A 212 6.34 -13.09 10.33
CA ALA A 212 7.30 -12.65 9.32
C ALA A 212 8.65 -13.39 9.44
N TYR A 213 9.10 -13.65 10.67
CA TYR A 213 10.33 -14.43 10.88
C TYR A 213 10.19 -15.88 10.40
N ASP A 214 9.05 -16.50 10.66
CA ASP A 214 8.76 -17.85 10.16
C ASP A 214 8.77 -17.90 8.63
N LEU A 215 8.20 -16.89 7.95
CA LEU A 215 8.26 -16.78 6.50
C LEU A 215 9.71 -16.57 6.00
N LEU A 216 10.45 -15.63 6.58
CA LEU A 216 11.82 -15.30 6.16
C LEU A 216 12.81 -16.46 6.38
N ARG A 217 12.69 -17.21 7.49
CA ARG A 217 13.61 -18.33 7.77
C ARG A 217 13.38 -19.53 6.85
N THR A 218 12.20 -19.63 6.23
CA THR A 218 11.85 -20.70 5.27
C THR A 218 11.78 -20.18 3.84
N TRP A 219 12.26 -18.97 3.57
CA TRP A 219 12.17 -18.34 2.26
C TRP A 219 12.70 -19.24 1.14
N PRO A 220 12.06 -19.30 -0.06
CA PRO A 220 10.92 -18.50 -0.52
C PRO A 220 9.53 -19.10 -0.25
N GLN A 221 9.45 -20.29 0.34
CA GLN A 221 8.20 -21.04 0.48
C GLN A 221 8.06 -21.58 1.90
N PRO A 222 6.96 -21.26 2.61
CA PRO A 222 6.77 -21.74 3.97
C PRO A 222 6.77 -23.26 4.03
N THR A 223 7.36 -23.81 5.09
CA THR A 223 7.31 -25.24 5.35
C THR A 223 5.93 -25.63 5.88
N ALA A 224 5.61 -26.93 5.85
CA ALA A 224 4.32 -27.43 6.33
C ALA A 224 4.06 -27.09 7.81
N ASP A 225 5.09 -27.00 8.65
CA ASP A 225 4.97 -26.56 10.04
C ASP A 225 4.62 -25.07 10.17
N VAL A 226 5.16 -24.22 9.29
CA VAL A 226 4.82 -22.79 9.26
C VAL A 226 3.38 -22.61 8.81
N HIS A 227 2.96 -23.28 7.73
CA HIS A 227 1.56 -23.28 7.29
C HIS A 227 0.62 -23.78 8.39
N ALA A 228 0.94 -24.89 9.07
CA ALA A 228 0.10 -25.41 10.14
C ALA A 228 -0.01 -24.45 11.34
N LYS A 229 1.05 -23.68 11.63
CA LYS A 229 1.04 -22.69 12.71
C LYS A 229 0.17 -21.46 12.39
N TRP A 230 0.13 -21.07 11.12
CA TRP A 230 -0.52 -19.85 10.64
C TRP A 230 -1.71 -20.13 9.71
N ASP A 231 -2.28 -21.34 9.76
CA ASP A 231 -3.30 -21.82 8.80
C ASP A 231 -4.55 -20.91 8.75
N TRP A 232 -4.89 -20.32 9.88
CA TRP A 232 -6.00 -19.41 10.07
C TRP A 232 -5.76 -18.00 9.51
N VAL A 233 -4.50 -17.57 9.36
CA VAL A 233 -4.14 -16.35 8.61
C VAL A 233 -4.37 -16.58 7.12
N GLU A 234 -4.09 -17.79 6.63
CA GLU A 234 -4.17 -18.15 5.21
C GLU A 234 -5.58 -18.63 4.78
N ALA A 235 -6.45 -19.00 5.73
CA ALA A 235 -7.79 -19.55 5.47
C ALA A 235 -8.88 -18.52 5.12
N GLY A 236 -8.52 -17.27 4.78
CA GLY A 236 -9.48 -16.22 4.42
C GLY A 236 -10.29 -15.68 5.59
N VAL A 237 -9.80 -15.86 6.82
CA VAL A 237 -10.33 -15.18 8.02
C VAL A 237 -10.02 -13.69 7.91
N SER A 238 -10.94 -12.82 8.30
CA SER A 238 -10.68 -11.38 8.32
C SER A 238 -9.48 -11.04 9.21
N ILE A 239 -8.66 -10.08 8.79
CA ILE A 239 -7.50 -9.62 9.56
C ILE A 239 -7.85 -9.21 11.01
N ASP A 240 -9.04 -8.66 11.23
CA ASP A 240 -9.51 -8.28 12.57
C ASP A 240 -9.70 -9.49 13.47
N ALA A 241 -10.38 -10.54 12.98
CA ALA A 241 -10.54 -11.79 13.72
C ALA A 241 -9.20 -12.49 13.94
N VAL A 242 -8.26 -12.35 12.99
CA VAL A 242 -6.88 -12.81 13.17
C VAL A 242 -6.23 -12.07 14.36
N ASN A 243 -6.29 -10.74 14.36
CA ASN A 243 -5.68 -9.92 15.40
C ASN A 243 -6.29 -10.16 16.79
N VAL A 244 -7.61 -10.31 16.89
CA VAL A 244 -8.28 -10.66 18.17
C VAL A 244 -7.71 -11.95 18.75
N ARG A 245 -7.57 -12.99 17.92
CA ARG A 245 -7.01 -14.26 18.36
C ARG A 245 -5.55 -14.13 18.81
N LEU A 246 -4.73 -13.36 18.09
CA LEU A 246 -3.33 -13.12 18.47
C LEU A 246 -3.18 -12.50 19.85
N LEU A 247 -4.07 -11.56 20.18
CA LEU A 247 -4.13 -10.92 21.49
C LEU A 247 -4.58 -11.91 22.57
N GLU A 248 -5.60 -12.72 22.31
CA GLU A 248 -6.09 -13.75 23.23
C GLU A 248 -5.00 -14.80 23.55
N GLU A 249 -4.29 -15.30 22.53
CA GLU A 249 -3.21 -16.29 22.69
C GLU A 249 -2.00 -15.76 23.47
N ARG A 250 -1.88 -14.43 23.61
CA ARG A 250 -0.78 -13.75 24.30
C ARG A 250 -1.28 -12.92 25.49
N ALA A 251 -2.47 -13.21 26.00
CA ALA A 251 -3.07 -12.45 27.09
C ALA A 251 -2.26 -12.51 28.40
N ASP A 252 -1.44 -13.55 28.59
CA ASP A 252 -0.61 -13.77 29.77
C ASP A 252 0.78 -13.13 29.70
N LEU A 253 1.18 -12.58 28.54
CA LEU A 253 2.47 -11.89 28.40
C LEU A 253 2.50 -10.58 29.20
N ASP A 254 3.48 -10.44 30.07
CA ASP A 254 3.81 -9.17 30.72
C ASP A 254 4.66 -8.27 29.79
N MET A 255 4.85 -7.01 30.19
CA MET A 255 5.61 -6.04 29.39
C MET A 255 7.08 -6.44 29.19
N ILE A 256 7.66 -7.21 30.11
CA ILE A 256 9.05 -7.67 30.00
C ILE A 256 9.14 -8.72 28.90
N ALA A 257 8.26 -9.72 28.93
CA ALA A 257 8.19 -10.77 27.92
C ALA A 257 7.92 -10.20 26.53
N ILE A 258 7.05 -9.19 26.43
CA ILE A 258 6.76 -8.50 25.16
C ILE A 258 8.01 -7.78 24.63
N ALA A 259 8.68 -6.99 25.46
CA ALA A 259 9.89 -6.25 25.07
C ALA A 259 11.05 -7.20 24.69
N ASP A 260 11.26 -8.26 25.47
CA ASP A 260 12.26 -9.29 25.18
C ASP A 260 11.96 -10.03 23.88
N GLY A 261 10.69 -10.31 23.61
CA GLY A 261 10.21 -10.89 22.35
C GLY A 261 10.54 -9.99 21.16
N LEU A 262 10.16 -8.71 21.22
CA LEU A 262 10.41 -7.74 20.15
C LEU A 262 11.90 -7.62 19.84
N MET A 263 12.74 -7.47 20.87
CA MET A 263 14.21 -7.41 20.72
C MET A 263 14.78 -8.72 20.16
N THR A 264 14.23 -9.86 20.56
CA THR A 264 14.66 -11.18 20.07
C THR A 264 14.41 -11.32 18.57
N TYR A 265 13.21 -10.96 18.11
CA TYR A 265 12.85 -11.04 16.70
C TYR A 265 13.59 -10.00 15.86
N HIS A 266 13.79 -8.78 16.37
CA HIS A 266 14.64 -7.78 15.72
C HIS A 266 16.05 -8.32 15.45
N ARG A 267 16.72 -8.91 16.46
CA ARG A 267 18.04 -9.53 16.28
C ARG A 267 18.03 -10.73 15.34
N ARG A 268 16.90 -11.43 15.22
CA ARG A 268 16.74 -12.54 14.27
C ARG A 268 16.61 -12.02 12.83
N PHE A 269 15.83 -10.97 12.61
CA PHE A 269 15.72 -10.32 11.30
C PHE A 269 17.07 -9.81 10.81
N LEU A 270 17.82 -9.09 11.66
CA LEU A 270 19.15 -8.61 11.27
C LEU A 270 20.08 -9.74 10.87
N ARG A 271 20.05 -10.88 11.59
CA ARG A 271 20.87 -12.06 11.23
C ARG A 271 20.45 -12.68 9.90
N LEU A 272 19.15 -12.76 9.62
CA LEU A 272 18.66 -13.28 8.33
C LEU A 272 19.03 -12.34 7.19
N LEU A 273 18.86 -11.03 7.37
CA LEU A 273 19.27 -10.03 6.39
C LEU A 273 20.78 -10.12 6.15
N ASP A 274 21.60 -10.11 7.21
CA ASP A 274 23.06 -10.20 7.12
C ASP A 274 23.52 -11.47 6.40
N ALA A 275 22.79 -12.59 6.54
CA ALA A 275 23.09 -13.85 5.84
C ALA A 275 22.60 -13.92 4.39
N ALA A 276 21.55 -13.18 4.01
CA ALA A 276 20.97 -13.23 2.67
C ALA A 276 21.90 -12.59 1.62
N ASP A 277 22.08 -13.25 0.48
CA ASP A 277 22.76 -12.66 -0.67
C ASP A 277 21.79 -11.87 -1.57
N GLU A 278 22.31 -11.21 -2.60
CA GLU A 278 21.49 -10.40 -3.52
C GLU A 278 20.45 -11.25 -4.26
N THR A 279 20.79 -12.50 -4.59
CA THR A 279 19.86 -13.45 -5.23
C THR A 279 18.67 -13.75 -4.32
N ALA A 280 18.91 -14.02 -3.04
CA ALA A 280 17.84 -14.24 -2.07
C ALA A 280 17.00 -12.97 -1.87
N LEU A 281 17.65 -11.81 -1.69
CA LEU A 281 16.98 -10.53 -1.44
C LEU A 281 16.06 -10.08 -2.59
N THR A 282 16.38 -10.46 -3.83
CA THR A 282 15.59 -10.15 -5.04
C THR A 282 14.66 -11.28 -5.47
N SER A 283 14.79 -12.49 -4.89
CA SER A 283 13.90 -13.61 -5.19
C SER A 283 12.48 -13.37 -4.69
N THR A 284 11.50 -13.87 -5.45
CA THR A 284 10.07 -13.79 -5.11
C THR A 284 9.64 -15.01 -4.28
N GLY A 285 8.86 -14.78 -3.24
CA GLY A 285 8.34 -15.80 -2.34
C GLY A 285 7.04 -15.37 -1.67
N VAL A 286 6.56 -16.18 -0.74
CA VAL A 286 5.36 -15.90 0.05
C VAL A 286 5.70 -14.88 1.14
N ALA A 287 5.04 -13.73 1.13
CA ALA A 287 5.03 -12.77 2.24
C ALA A 287 3.65 -12.75 2.93
N TRP A 288 3.47 -11.92 3.97
CA TRP A 288 2.28 -11.99 4.84
C TRP A 288 0.97 -11.49 4.19
N ALA A 289 1.03 -10.74 3.07
CA ALA A 289 -0.14 -10.14 2.42
C ALA A 289 -0.25 -10.56 0.95
N ALA A 290 0.87 -10.54 0.22
CA ALA A 290 0.96 -10.99 -1.15
C ALA A 290 2.36 -11.57 -1.43
N ASN A 291 2.53 -12.26 -2.55
CA ASN A 291 3.86 -12.68 -2.98
C ASN A 291 4.71 -11.45 -3.29
N GLY A 292 5.96 -11.45 -2.83
CA GLY A 292 6.86 -10.29 -2.95
C GLY A 292 8.33 -10.71 -2.93
N ALA A 293 9.23 -9.73 -3.08
CA ALA A 293 10.65 -9.97 -2.89
C ALA A 293 10.97 -10.20 -1.41
N MET A 294 12.03 -10.96 -1.10
CA MET A 294 12.45 -11.14 0.30
C MET A 294 12.78 -9.79 0.97
N SER A 295 13.39 -8.87 0.21
CA SER A 295 13.67 -7.49 0.66
C SER A 295 12.40 -6.72 1.03
N SER A 296 11.30 -6.92 0.29
CA SER A 296 10.01 -6.31 0.61
C SER A 296 9.50 -6.75 1.96
N LEU A 297 9.57 -8.05 2.31
CA LEU A 297 9.12 -8.50 3.63
C LEU A 297 9.95 -7.92 4.79
N PHE A 298 11.25 -7.68 4.61
CA PHE A 298 12.04 -6.94 5.61
C PHE A 298 11.58 -5.47 5.72
N TYR A 299 11.29 -4.83 4.59
CA TYR A 299 10.77 -3.47 4.55
C TYR A 299 9.39 -3.36 5.23
N ASP A 300 8.49 -4.29 4.96
CA ASP A 300 7.13 -4.33 5.51
C ASP A 300 7.15 -4.50 7.04
N VAL A 301 8.06 -5.33 7.57
CA VAL A 301 8.29 -5.45 9.02
C VAL A 301 8.70 -4.11 9.63
N ALA A 302 9.63 -3.39 9.00
CA ALA A 302 10.03 -2.07 9.49
C ALA A 302 8.89 -1.05 9.42
N LEU A 303 8.10 -1.05 8.33
CA LEU A 303 6.93 -0.18 8.20
C LEU A 303 5.86 -0.45 9.26
N HIS A 304 5.62 -1.73 9.58
CA HIS A 304 4.68 -2.12 10.63
C HIS A 304 5.09 -1.56 12.00
N GLU A 305 6.40 -1.55 12.31
CA GLU A 305 6.92 -0.87 13.51
C GLU A 305 6.71 0.66 13.44
N VAL A 306 6.87 1.29 12.27
CA VAL A 306 6.64 2.74 12.09
C VAL A 306 5.20 3.12 12.37
N GLU A 307 4.24 2.38 11.79
CA GLU A 307 2.81 2.63 11.93
C GLU A 307 2.41 2.67 13.42
N HIS A 308 2.79 1.65 14.18
CA HIS A 308 2.40 1.57 15.58
C HIS A 308 3.24 2.46 16.51
N ALA A 309 4.49 2.77 16.14
CA ALA A 309 5.23 3.82 16.82
C ALA A 309 4.52 5.17 16.66
N LEU A 310 3.98 5.46 15.47
CA LEU A 310 3.24 6.68 15.18
C LEU A 310 1.96 6.78 16.01
N ASP A 311 1.17 5.70 16.12
CA ASP A 311 -0.03 5.66 16.98
C ASP A 311 0.30 6.10 18.41
N ILE A 312 1.37 5.54 18.97
CA ILE A 312 1.82 5.84 20.33
C ILE A 312 2.31 7.29 20.43
N TRP A 313 3.10 7.77 19.47
CA TRP A 313 3.57 9.15 19.44
C TRP A 313 2.41 10.16 19.34
N GLN A 314 1.42 9.90 18.49
CA GLN A 314 0.25 10.75 18.33
C GLN A 314 -0.54 10.84 19.65
N TRP A 315 -0.76 9.70 20.32
CA TRP A 315 -1.38 9.68 21.64
C TRP A 315 -0.59 10.51 22.67
N ARG A 316 0.74 10.40 22.68
CA ARG A 316 1.60 11.19 23.59
C ARG A 316 1.50 12.68 23.31
N HIS A 317 1.48 13.06 22.03
CA HIS A 317 1.39 14.45 21.61
C HIS A 317 0.03 15.08 21.93
N ALA A 318 -1.06 14.34 21.81
CA ALA A 318 -2.41 14.81 22.14
C ALA A 318 -2.62 15.11 23.65
N ARG A 319 -1.68 14.69 24.52
CA ARG A 319 -1.78 14.84 25.98
C ARG A 319 -0.79 15.86 26.58
N ARG A 320 -0.02 16.54 25.74
CA ARG A 320 0.83 17.68 26.14
C ARG A 320 0.08 18.99 25.97
#